data_AF-A0A1F0TDK4-F1
#
_entry.id   AF-A0A1F0TDK4-F1
#
_cell.length_a   1.000
_cell.length_b   1.000
_cell.length_c   1.000
_cell.angle_alpha   90.00
_cell.angle_beta   90.00
_cell.angle_gamma   90.00
#
_symmetry.space_group_name_H-M   'P 1'
#
loop_
_entity.id
_entity.type
_entity.pdbx_description
1 polymer ?
#
loop_
_entity_poly.entity_id
_entity_poly.type
_entity_poly.pdbx_seq_one_letter_code
_entity_poly.pdbx_strand_id
1 'polypeptide(L)'
;MISILLLLILAWSFYIGYRRGIILQAYYLVATIVSAYFASKYYLALGQKFNLLIPYANPQEGQGTFFFPPNQLFQLDKVFYAGVGFLLAFTIFYCIGRLFGLFLNLVPSEILDGKYYRIGAGVLSIGVTLFVLQMMLTILATVPLQIVQNSLENSFVARHIIQSIPFTTNFIKHLWVTKIIG
;
A
#
# COMPACT_ATOMS: atom_id res chain seq x y z
N MET A 1 -16.80 10.74 -1.26
CA MET A 1 -15.99 11.84 -0.68
C MET A 1 -14.50 11.50 -0.60
N ILE A 2 -14.11 10.30 -0.15
CA ILE A 2 -12.69 9.91 -0.04
C ILE A 2 -11.95 9.84 -1.40
N SER A 3 -12.68 9.64 -2.52
CA SER A 3 -12.08 9.66 -3.87
C SER A 3 -11.29 10.93 -4.18
N ILE A 4 -11.82 12.09 -3.79
CA ILE A 4 -11.17 13.39 -4.04
C ILE A 4 -9.87 13.47 -3.25
N LEU A 5 -9.89 13.04 -1.99
CA LEU A 5 -8.71 12.97 -1.15
C LEU A 5 -7.65 12.03 -1.74
N LEU A 6 -8.05 10.84 -2.22
CA LEU A 6 -7.13 9.90 -2.87
C LEU A 6 -6.51 10.50 -4.15
N LEU A 7 -7.32 11.17 -4.98
CA LEU A 7 -6.83 11.85 -6.19
C LEU A 7 -5.86 12.97 -5.85
N LEU A 8 -6.13 13.76 -4.81
CA LEU A 8 -5.21 14.81 -4.35
C LEU A 8 -3.88 14.23 -3.87
N ILE A 9 -3.88 13.11 -3.13
CA ILE A 9 -2.65 12.42 -2.72
C ILE A 9 -1.87 11.95 -3.95
N LEU A 10 -2.53 11.39 -4.95
CA LEU A 10 -1.89 10.93 -6.18
C LEU A 10 -1.33 12.10 -7.01
N ALA A 11 -2.07 13.19 -7.15
CA ALA A 11 -1.62 14.39 -7.84
C ALA A 11 -0.42 15.04 -7.12
N TRP A 12 -0.47 15.11 -5.79
CA TRP A 12 0.64 15.60 -4.97
C TRP A 12 1.88 14.70 -5.11
N SER A 13 1.68 13.39 -5.12
CA SER A 13 2.75 12.44 -5.36
C SER A 13 3.40 12.60 -6.72
N PHE A 14 2.59 12.81 -7.78
CA PHE A 14 3.10 13.10 -9.11
C PHE A 14 3.99 14.35 -9.10
N TYR A 15 3.52 15.43 -8.48
CA TYR A 15 4.28 16.68 -8.37
C TYR A 15 5.61 16.48 -7.66
N ILE A 16 5.61 15.74 -6.55
CA ILE A 16 6.83 15.40 -5.81
C ILE A 16 7.81 14.61 -6.70
N GLY A 17 7.34 13.57 -7.39
CA GLY A 17 8.17 12.77 -8.29
C GLY A 17 8.74 13.60 -9.43
N TYR A 18 7.91 14.47 -10.02
CA TYR A 18 8.31 15.38 -11.09
C TYR A 18 9.43 16.33 -10.67
N ARG A 19 9.39 16.84 -9.44
CA ARG A 19 10.41 17.75 -8.89
C ARG A 19 11.71 17.07 -8.50
N ARG A 20 11.67 15.77 -8.15
CA ARG A 20 12.83 14.99 -7.68
C ARG A 20 13.73 14.46 -8.80
N GLY A 21 13.22 14.40 -10.03
CA GLY A 21 13.94 13.83 -11.16
C GLY A 21 13.90 12.29 -11.19
N ILE A 22 14.20 11.73 -12.37
CA ILE A 22 14.01 10.31 -12.66
C ILE A 22 14.95 9.40 -11.87
N ILE A 23 16.18 9.83 -11.62
CA ILE A 23 17.21 9.02 -10.95
C ILE A 23 16.77 8.70 -9.51
N LEU A 24 16.44 9.74 -8.75
CA LEU A 24 16.01 9.59 -7.36
C LEU A 24 14.70 8.80 -7.28
N GLN A 25 13.79 9.03 -8.23
CA GLN A 25 12.53 8.31 -8.24
C GLN A 25 12.69 6.82 -8.59
N ALA A 26 13.56 6.49 -9.53
CA ALA A 26 13.90 5.11 -9.87
C ALA A 26 14.52 4.41 -8.65
N TYR A 27 15.40 5.09 -7.92
CA TYR A 27 15.92 4.60 -6.65
C TYR A 27 14.81 4.29 -5.64
N TYR A 28 13.86 5.21 -5.43
CA TYR A 28 12.75 4.96 -4.51
C TYR A 28 11.83 3.83 -4.96
N LEU A 29 11.69 3.60 -6.26
CA LEU A 29 10.99 2.43 -6.78
C LEU A 29 11.75 1.14 -6.43
N VAL A 30 13.06 1.08 -6.64
CA VAL A 30 13.89 -0.08 -6.26
C VAL A 30 13.82 -0.30 -4.74
N ALA A 31 13.94 0.75 -3.95
CA ALA A 31 13.80 0.69 -2.49
C ALA A 31 12.42 0.15 -2.08
N THR A 32 11.35 0.50 -2.80
CA THR A 32 10.00 -0.03 -2.58
C THR A 32 9.95 -1.53 -2.82
N ILE A 33 10.51 -2.01 -3.94
CA ILE A 33 10.54 -3.44 -4.29
C ILE A 33 11.35 -4.24 -3.26
N VAL A 34 12.55 -3.77 -2.92
CA VAL A 34 13.42 -4.42 -1.93
C VAL A 34 12.74 -4.46 -0.56
N SER A 35 12.10 -3.36 -0.15
CA SER A 35 11.37 -3.29 1.12
C SER A 35 10.19 -4.24 1.15
N ALA A 36 9.43 -4.33 0.06
CA ALA A 36 8.33 -5.29 -0.06
C ALA A 36 8.82 -6.75 0.02
N TYR A 37 9.97 -7.05 -0.59
CA TYR A 37 10.60 -8.36 -0.50
C TYR A 37 10.99 -8.71 0.94
N PHE A 38 11.69 -7.84 1.65
CA PHE A 38 12.04 -8.09 3.06
C PHE A 38 10.80 -8.14 3.95
N ALA A 39 9.83 -7.25 3.75
CA ALA A 39 8.56 -7.27 4.46
C ALA A 39 7.84 -8.62 4.32
N SER A 40 7.83 -9.21 3.12
CA SER A 40 7.22 -10.53 2.85
C SER A 40 7.82 -11.67 3.67
N LYS A 41 9.03 -11.51 4.22
CA LYS A 41 9.67 -12.52 5.08
C LYS A 41 9.32 -12.35 6.56
N TYR A 42 9.15 -11.12 7.03
CA TYR A 42 9.01 -10.81 8.46
C TYR A 42 7.58 -10.45 8.91
N TYR A 43 6.66 -10.22 7.97
CA TYR A 43 5.33 -9.68 8.30
C TYR A 43 4.50 -10.54 9.25
N LEU A 44 4.59 -11.88 9.15
CA LEU A 44 3.81 -12.79 10.01
C LEU A 44 4.24 -12.69 11.48
N ALA A 45 5.55 -12.69 11.72
CA ALA A 45 6.10 -12.56 13.07
C ALA A 45 5.75 -11.20 13.71
N LEU A 46 5.69 -10.14 12.89
CA LEU A 46 5.24 -8.82 13.33
C LEU A 46 3.73 -8.79 13.58
N GLY A 47 2.92 -9.32 12.67
CA GLY A 47 1.46 -9.35 12.79
C GLY A 47 0.97 -10.06 14.07
N GLN A 48 1.61 -11.15 14.47
CA GLN A 48 1.30 -11.87 15.71
C GLN A 48 1.49 -10.99 16.96
N LYS A 49 2.53 -10.15 17.00
CA LYS A 49 2.75 -9.22 18.12
C LYS A 49 1.67 -8.15 18.19
N PHE A 50 1.12 -7.74 17.04
CA PHE A 50 0.05 -6.74 16.97
C PHE A 50 -1.34 -7.27 17.32
N ASN A 51 -1.57 -8.58 17.26
CA ASN A 51 -2.82 -9.19 17.73
C ASN A 51 -3.11 -8.87 19.21
N LEU A 52 -2.07 -8.70 20.03
CA LEU A 52 -2.21 -8.34 21.44
C LEU A 52 -2.41 -6.83 21.67
N LEU A 53 -2.12 -5.99 20.68
CA LEU A 53 -2.11 -4.52 20.83
C LEU A 53 -3.34 -3.85 20.21
N ILE A 54 -3.84 -4.36 19.08
CA ILE A 54 -4.95 -3.74 18.35
C ILE A 54 -6.11 -4.74 18.32
N PRO A 55 -7.19 -4.52 19.07
CA PRO A 55 -8.34 -5.42 19.02
C PRO A 55 -9.02 -5.35 17.65
N TYR A 56 -9.25 -6.52 17.05
CA TYR A 56 -9.99 -6.62 15.80
C TYR A 56 -11.50 -6.54 16.04
N ALA A 57 -12.19 -5.77 15.21
CA ALA A 57 -13.64 -5.66 15.26
C ALA A 57 -14.27 -6.95 14.71
N ASN A 58 -14.95 -7.71 15.57
CA ASN A 58 -15.68 -8.89 15.13
C ASN A 58 -16.91 -8.48 14.28
N PRO A 59 -17.17 -9.18 13.17
CA PRO A 59 -18.38 -8.93 12.38
C PRO A 59 -19.62 -9.25 13.23
N GLN A 60 -20.59 -8.34 13.27
CA GLN A 60 -21.90 -8.58 13.88
C GLN A 60 -22.76 -9.46 12.95
N GLU A 61 -23.73 -10.20 13.52
CA GLU A 61 -24.64 -11.02 12.72
C GLU A 61 -25.34 -10.17 11.64
N GLY A 62 -25.30 -10.62 10.38
CA GLY A 62 -25.85 -9.91 9.23
C GLY A 62 -24.95 -8.80 8.65
N GLN A 63 -23.78 -8.54 9.23
CA GLN A 63 -22.82 -7.54 8.75
C GLN A 63 -21.62 -8.20 8.06
N GLY A 64 -21.43 -7.87 6.77
CA GLY A 64 -20.32 -8.39 5.95
C GLY A 64 -19.39 -7.28 5.46
N THR A 65 -18.39 -7.68 4.66
CA THR A 65 -17.52 -6.76 3.91
C THR A 65 -17.91 -6.77 2.45
N PHE A 66 -17.82 -5.64 1.75
CA PHE A 66 -18.11 -5.58 0.31
C PHE A 66 -16.98 -6.16 -0.56
N PHE A 67 -15.78 -6.30 0.02
CA PHE A 67 -14.56 -6.64 -0.70
C PHE A 67 -14.09 -8.08 -0.51
N PHE A 68 -14.62 -8.80 0.50
CA PHE A 68 -14.29 -10.20 0.77
C PHE A 68 -15.55 -11.07 0.85
N PRO A 69 -15.48 -12.32 0.38
CA PRO A 69 -16.63 -13.23 0.38
C PRO A 69 -17.01 -13.66 1.81
N PRO A 70 -18.31 -14.01 2.05
CA PRO A 70 -18.80 -14.31 3.38
C PRO A 70 -18.10 -15.47 4.09
N ASN A 71 -17.61 -16.46 3.33
CA ASN A 71 -16.87 -17.61 3.84
C ASN A 71 -15.50 -17.25 4.44
N GLN A 72 -14.96 -16.07 4.15
CA GLN A 72 -13.67 -15.58 4.66
C GLN A 72 -13.82 -14.58 5.81
N LEU A 73 -15.05 -14.15 6.15
CA LEU A 73 -15.32 -13.12 7.16
C LEU A 73 -14.74 -13.43 8.54
N PHE A 74 -14.81 -14.70 8.97
CA PHE A 74 -14.31 -15.13 10.29
C PHE A 74 -12.80 -15.35 10.35
N GLN A 75 -12.11 -15.31 9.21
CA GLN A 75 -10.64 -15.42 9.14
C GLN A 75 -9.98 -14.09 8.73
N LEU A 76 -10.79 -13.05 8.60
CA LEU A 76 -10.37 -11.74 8.11
C LEU A 76 -9.53 -10.98 9.14
N ASP A 77 -9.61 -11.38 10.41
CA ASP A 77 -8.70 -11.01 11.49
C ASP A 77 -7.25 -11.40 11.15
N LYS A 78 -7.02 -12.61 10.64
CA LYS A 78 -5.68 -13.07 10.23
C LYS A 78 -5.13 -12.25 9.08
N VAL A 79 -5.97 -11.90 8.09
CA VAL A 79 -5.61 -11.04 6.96
C VAL A 79 -5.28 -9.63 7.43
N PHE A 80 -6.09 -9.09 8.36
CA PHE A 80 -5.87 -7.78 8.95
C PHE A 80 -4.50 -7.71 9.64
N TYR A 81 -4.21 -8.62 10.57
CA TYR A 81 -2.93 -8.62 11.30
C TYR A 81 -1.73 -8.89 10.39
N ALA A 82 -1.88 -9.76 9.39
CA ALA A 82 -0.86 -9.97 8.38
C ALA A 82 -0.59 -8.72 7.54
N GLY A 83 -1.65 -8.04 7.08
CA GLY A 83 -1.55 -6.80 6.34
C GLY A 83 -0.91 -5.68 7.16
N VAL A 84 -1.33 -5.51 8.41
CA VAL A 84 -0.72 -4.54 9.36
C VAL A 84 0.76 -4.86 9.59
N GLY A 85 1.09 -6.13 9.85
CA GLY A 85 2.47 -6.58 10.01
C GLY A 85 3.32 -6.30 8.76
N PHE A 86 2.73 -6.48 7.56
CA PHE A 86 3.43 -6.21 6.31
C PHE A 86 3.63 -4.72 6.10
N LEU A 87 2.60 -3.90 6.33
CA LEU A 87 2.69 -2.45 6.20
C LEU A 87 3.75 -1.86 7.13
N LEU A 88 3.84 -2.36 8.37
CA LEU A 88 4.85 -1.94 9.32
C LEU A 88 6.26 -2.39 8.92
N ALA A 89 6.43 -3.67 8.58
CA ALA A 89 7.72 -4.18 8.09
C ALA A 89 8.20 -3.40 6.87
N PHE A 90 7.31 -3.21 5.89
CA PHE A 90 7.55 -2.42 4.69
C PHE A 90 7.98 -0.99 5.06
N THR A 91 7.28 -0.34 5.98
CA THR A 91 7.60 1.02 6.41
C THR A 91 8.99 1.11 7.02
N ILE A 92 9.40 0.14 7.85
CA ILE A 92 10.74 0.10 8.45
C ILE A 92 11.81 -0.04 7.37
N PHE A 93 11.72 -1.06 6.51
CA PHE A 93 12.70 -1.28 5.45
C PHE A 93 12.74 -0.13 4.44
N TYR A 94 11.57 0.44 4.11
CA TYR A 94 11.47 1.56 3.20
C TYR A 94 12.05 2.83 3.80
N CYS A 95 11.86 3.07 5.10
CA CYS A 95 12.48 4.19 5.80
C CYS A 95 14.00 4.08 5.76
N ILE A 96 14.56 2.89 6.02
CA ILE A 96 16.00 2.62 5.89
C ILE A 96 16.49 2.90 4.47
N GLY A 97 15.80 2.37 3.45
CA GLY A 97 16.13 2.67 2.05
C GLY A 97 16.04 4.16 1.73
N ARG A 98 15.07 4.87 2.29
CA ARG A 98 14.91 6.32 2.08
C ARG A 98 16.04 7.13 2.70
N LEU A 99 16.57 6.71 3.86
CA LEU A 99 17.77 7.31 4.47
C LEU A 99 18.97 7.22 3.53
N PHE A 100 19.20 6.06 2.91
CA PHE A 100 20.25 5.90 1.91
C PHE A 100 20.01 6.75 0.66
N GLY A 101 18.75 6.92 0.26
CA GLY A 101 18.37 7.80 -0.85
C GLY A 101 18.68 9.28 -0.63
N LEU A 102 18.87 9.74 0.62
CA LEU A 102 19.29 11.11 0.90
C LEU A 102 20.68 11.41 0.34
N PHE A 103 21.57 10.41 0.33
CA PHE A 103 22.93 10.58 -0.22
C PHE A 103 22.93 10.68 -1.75
N LEU A 104 21.94 10.09 -2.43
CA LEU A 104 21.80 10.18 -3.89
C LEU A 104 21.37 11.57 -4.37
N ASN A 105 20.75 12.38 -3.51
CA ASN A 105 20.47 13.78 -3.83
C ASN A 105 21.72 14.64 -4.00
N LEU A 106 22.91 14.16 -3.58
CA LEU A 106 24.17 14.87 -3.79
C LEU A 106 24.77 14.63 -5.18
N VAL A 107 24.23 13.71 -5.97
CA VAL A 107 24.70 13.45 -7.33
C VAL A 107 24.09 14.49 -8.28
N PRO A 108 24.89 15.23 -9.07
CA PRO A 108 24.38 16.22 -10.01
C PRO A 108 23.38 15.59 -10.98
N SER A 109 22.14 16.09 -10.98
CA SER A 109 21.01 15.55 -11.76
C SER A 109 20.93 16.06 -13.20
N GLU A 110 21.85 16.96 -13.60
CA GLU A 110 21.81 17.69 -14.88
C GLU A 110 21.87 16.76 -16.11
N ILE A 111 22.30 15.51 -15.93
CA ILE A 111 22.48 14.54 -17.03
C ILE A 111 21.12 14.00 -17.55
N LEU A 112 20.04 14.03 -16.75
CA LEU A 112 18.72 13.45 -17.10
C LEU A 112 17.53 14.38 -16.80
N ASP A 113 17.67 15.65 -17.15
CA ASP A 113 16.72 16.70 -16.74
C ASP A 113 15.64 17.04 -17.80
N GLY A 114 15.49 16.21 -18.83
CA GLY A 114 14.50 16.38 -19.88
C GLY A 114 13.05 16.31 -19.35
N LYS A 115 12.14 17.09 -19.96
CA LYS A 115 10.70 17.14 -19.61
C LYS A 115 10.06 15.74 -19.53
N TYR A 116 10.40 14.86 -20.46
CA TYR A 116 9.88 13.48 -20.51
C TYR A 116 10.35 12.64 -19.31
N TYR A 117 11.61 12.78 -18.89
CA TYR A 117 12.15 12.08 -17.71
C TYR A 117 11.49 12.56 -16.42
N ARG A 118 11.21 13.86 -16.30
CA ARG A 118 10.47 14.41 -15.15
C ARG A 118 9.02 13.92 -15.11
N ILE A 119 8.34 13.82 -16.25
CA ILE A 119 7.00 13.20 -16.32
C ILE A 119 7.08 11.74 -15.90
N GLY A 120 8.06 10.99 -16.41
CA GLY A 120 8.32 9.61 -16.01
C GLY A 120 8.52 9.47 -14.50
N ALA A 121 9.29 10.37 -13.88
CA ALA A 121 9.48 10.42 -12.43
C ALA A 121 8.15 10.68 -11.69
N GLY A 122 7.31 11.59 -12.17
CA GLY A 122 5.97 11.79 -11.63
C GLY A 122 5.13 10.50 -11.66
N VAL A 123 5.11 9.80 -12.80
CA VAL A 123 4.37 8.53 -12.97
C VAL A 123 4.91 7.43 -12.05
N LEU A 124 6.24 7.29 -11.94
CA LEU A 124 6.84 6.32 -11.03
C LEU A 124 6.50 6.62 -9.56
N SER A 125 6.39 7.90 -9.18
CA SER A 125 5.97 8.31 -7.83
C SER A 125 4.51 7.96 -7.55
N ILE A 126 3.63 8.17 -8.53
CA ILE A 126 2.25 7.67 -8.46
C ILE A 126 2.27 6.16 -8.22
N GLY A 127 3.05 5.38 -8.97
CA GLY A 127 3.13 3.92 -8.81
C GLY A 127 3.52 3.49 -7.40
N VAL A 128 4.57 4.09 -6.83
CA VAL A 128 4.98 3.82 -5.43
C VAL A 128 3.88 4.19 -4.44
N THR A 129 3.22 5.33 -4.65
CA THR A 129 2.16 5.82 -3.75
C THR A 129 0.91 4.97 -3.84
N LEU A 130 0.54 4.52 -5.04
CA LEU A 130 -0.55 3.59 -5.28
C LEU A 130 -0.32 2.29 -4.54
N PHE A 131 0.90 1.75 -4.54
CA PHE A 131 1.22 0.54 -3.78
C PHE A 131 0.98 0.72 -2.28
N VAL A 132 1.41 1.84 -1.70
CA VAL A 132 1.19 2.16 -0.28
C VAL A 132 -0.28 2.36 0.05
N LEU A 133 -0.99 3.14 -0.76
CA LEU A 133 -2.43 3.36 -0.61
C LEU A 133 -3.21 2.07 -0.74
N GLN A 134 -2.84 1.21 -1.69
CA GLN A 134 -3.47 -0.09 -1.87
C GLN A 134 -3.34 -0.96 -0.62
N MET A 135 -2.15 -1.04 -0.01
CA MET A 135 -1.96 -1.75 1.25
C MET A 135 -2.87 -1.22 2.35
N MET A 136 -2.88 0.10 2.56
CA MET A 136 -3.71 0.73 3.60
C MET A 136 -5.20 0.51 3.37
N LEU A 137 -5.69 0.72 2.14
CA LEU A 137 -7.10 0.55 1.79
C LEU A 137 -7.53 -0.91 1.84
N THR A 138 -6.66 -1.86 1.50
CA THR A 138 -6.95 -3.30 1.59
C THR A 138 -7.07 -3.75 3.05
N ILE A 139 -6.21 -3.23 3.94
CA ILE A 139 -6.33 -3.47 5.40
C ILE A 139 -7.63 -2.85 5.94
N LEU A 140 -8.00 -1.65 5.49
CA LEU A 140 -9.29 -1.05 5.89
C LEU A 140 -10.47 -1.86 5.35
N ALA A 141 -10.35 -2.44 4.17
CA ALA A 141 -11.39 -3.26 3.56
C ALA A 141 -11.64 -4.58 4.32
N THR A 142 -10.70 -5.06 5.14
CA THR A 142 -10.95 -6.21 6.01
C THR A 142 -11.79 -5.85 7.23
N VAL A 143 -11.80 -4.59 7.68
CA VAL A 143 -12.53 -4.20 8.89
C VAL A 143 -14.04 -4.21 8.63
N PRO A 144 -14.83 -5.07 9.32
CA PRO A 144 -16.25 -5.27 9.04
C PRO A 144 -17.13 -4.23 9.73
N LEU A 145 -16.84 -2.94 9.53
CA LEU A 145 -17.61 -1.81 10.06
C LEU A 145 -18.33 -1.10 8.91
N GLN A 146 -19.66 -0.90 8.99
CA GLN A 146 -20.42 -0.24 7.91
C GLN A 146 -19.85 1.14 7.55
N ILE A 147 -19.40 1.91 8.55
CA ILE A 147 -18.84 3.25 8.31
C ILE A 147 -17.61 3.17 7.40
N VAL A 148 -16.74 2.18 7.61
CA VAL A 148 -15.54 1.94 6.78
C VAL A 148 -15.94 1.38 5.43
N GLN A 149 -16.76 0.33 5.43
CA GLN A 149 -17.18 -0.40 4.25
C GLN A 149 -17.95 0.50 3.27
N ASN A 150 -18.94 1.27 3.74
CA ASN A 150 -19.70 2.22 2.93
C ASN A 150 -18.80 3.36 2.40
N SER A 151 -17.81 3.82 3.17
CA SER A 151 -16.89 4.87 2.72
C SER A 151 -16.01 4.40 1.56
N LEU A 152 -15.54 3.15 1.63
CA LEU A 152 -14.73 2.52 0.57
C LEU A 152 -15.58 2.16 -0.65
N GLU A 153 -16.77 1.59 -0.45
CA GLU A 153 -17.67 1.15 -1.53
C GLU A 153 -18.18 2.34 -2.36
N ASN A 154 -18.58 3.43 -1.71
CA ASN A 154 -19.05 4.64 -2.40
C ASN A 154 -17.93 5.39 -3.14
N SER A 155 -16.68 4.95 -3.01
CA SER A 155 -15.51 5.57 -3.62
C SER A 155 -15.03 4.77 -4.82
N PHE A 156 -15.33 5.25 -6.03
CA PHE A 156 -14.84 4.66 -7.28
C PHE A 156 -13.31 4.46 -7.26
N VAL A 157 -12.57 5.47 -6.79
CA VAL A 157 -11.10 5.43 -6.73
C VAL A 157 -10.61 4.41 -5.72
N ALA A 158 -11.22 4.31 -4.53
CA ALA A 158 -10.82 3.32 -3.53
C ALA A 158 -11.08 1.89 -4.03
N ARG A 159 -12.26 1.63 -4.60
CA ARG A 159 -12.58 0.33 -5.20
C ARG A 159 -11.55 -0.07 -6.26
N HIS A 160 -11.22 0.86 -7.15
CA HIS A 160 -10.26 0.59 -8.22
C HIS A 160 -8.85 0.32 -7.69
N ILE A 161 -8.41 1.08 -6.69
CA ILE A 161 -7.10 0.87 -6.04
C ILE A 161 -7.05 -0.51 -5.36
N ILE A 162 -8.11 -0.93 -4.67
CA ILE A 162 -8.16 -2.21 -3.97
C ILE A 162 -8.20 -3.39 -4.95
N GLN A 163 -9.04 -3.31 -5.98
CA GLN A 163 -9.43 -4.47 -6.79
C GLN A 163 -8.72 -4.58 -8.14
N SER A 164 -8.21 -3.48 -8.70
CA SER A 164 -7.91 -3.41 -10.14
C SER A 164 -6.50 -2.95 -10.48
N ILE A 165 -5.61 -2.72 -9.50
CA ILE A 165 -4.23 -2.33 -9.82
C ILE A 165 -3.47 -3.56 -10.38
N PRO A 166 -2.93 -3.47 -11.60
CA PRO A 166 -2.20 -4.58 -12.22
C PRO A 166 -0.94 -4.93 -11.39
N PHE A 167 -0.59 -6.21 -11.36
CA PHE A 167 0.52 -6.81 -10.60
C PHE A 167 0.38 -6.79 -9.07
N THR A 168 0.22 -5.62 -8.45
CA THR A 168 0.25 -5.48 -6.98
C THR A 168 -0.96 -6.10 -6.29
N THR A 169 -2.14 -6.06 -6.93
CA THR A 169 -3.35 -6.72 -6.41
C THR A 169 -3.14 -8.22 -6.22
N ASN A 170 -2.57 -8.89 -7.23
CA ASN A 170 -2.33 -10.33 -7.17
C ASN A 170 -1.24 -10.66 -6.13
N PHE A 171 -0.20 -9.83 -6.05
CA PHE A 171 0.86 -9.97 -5.06
C PHE A 171 0.32 -9.87 -3.61
N ILE A 172 -0.46 -8.83 -3.32
CA ILE A 172 -1.07 -8.62 -1.99
C ILE A 172 -2.04 -9.75 -1.65
N LYS A 173 -2.94 -10.10 -2.59
CA LYS A 173 -3.89 -11.22 -2.38
C LYS A 173 -3.17 -12.53 -2.10
N HIS A 174 -2.13 -12.85 -2.87
CA HIS A 174 -1.38 -14.08 -2.65
C HIS A 174 -0.70 -14.10 -1.27
N LEU A 175 -0.05 -13.01 -0.87
CA LEU A 175 0.67 -12.93 0.41
C LEU A 175 -0.24 -12.93 1.63
N TRP A 176 -1.38 -12.22 1.58
CA TRP A 176 -2.19 -11.97 2.78
C TRP A 176 -3.46 -12.81 2.83
N VAL A 177 -3.95 -13.29 1.68
CA VAL A 177 -5.20 -14.06 1.61
C VAL A 177 -4.88 -15.53 1.32
N THR A 178 -4.35 -15.85 0.15
CA THR A 178 -4.09 -17.25 -0.28
C THR A 178 -3.14 -17.97 0.67
N LYS A 179 -2.01 -17.35 1.03
CA LYS A 179 -1.03 -18.00 1.92
C LYS A 179 -1.55 -18.22 3.34
N ILE A 180 -2.57 -17.49 3.76
CA ILE A 180 -3.05 -17.48 5.15
C ILE A 180 -4.33 -18.30 5.32
N ILE A 181 -5.25 -18.18 4.36
CA ILE A 181 -6.60 -18.74 4.42
C ILE A 181 -6.77 -19.95 3.49
N GLY A 182 -5.91 -20.09 2.46
CA GLY A 182 -6.09 -21.05 1.37
C GLY A 182 -6.71 -20.40 0.15
#